data_AF-A0A5Q4E5X9-F1
#
_entry.id   AF-A0A5Q4E5X9-F1
#
_cell.length_a   1.000
_cell.length_b   1.000
_cell.length_c   1.000
_cell.angle_alpha   90.00
_cell.angle_beta   90.00
_cell.angle_gamma   90.00
#
_symmetry.space_group_name_H-M   'P 1'
#
loop_
_entity.id
_entity.type
_entity.pdbx_description
1 polymer ?
#
loop_
_entity_poly.entity_id
_entity_poly.type
_entity_poly.pdbx_seq_one_letter_code
_entity_poly.pdbx_strand_id
1 'polypeptide(L)'
;MTGDSNTVSVQFQQAALPAPETVDIQAEIEALKAIFASLNNPTITGAAEELAQEAAKPEPDKEIMADALETGLKRIKKLADFGDAIDQLRPHVEATAGWLGQHGHKLLPLVGLVL
;
A
#
# COMPACT_ATOMS: atom_id res chain seq x y z
N MET A 1 28.26 -14.47 -26.07
CA MET A 1 26.81 -14.71 -26.19
C MET A 1 26.19 -14.12 -24.94
N THR A 2 25.56 -12.96 -25.08
CA THR A 2 24.78 -12.24 -24.06
C THR A 2 23.54 -13.07 -23.76
N GLY A 3 23.39 -13.51 -22.52
CA GLY A 3 22.20 -14.23 -22.05
C GLY A 3 21.58 -13.42 -20.92
N ASP A 4 20.88 -12.36 -21.28
CA ASP A 4 20.08 -11.55 -20.37
C ASP A 4 18.90 -12.41 -19.90
N SER A 5 19.10 -13.13 -18.79
CA SER A 5 18.00 -13.64 -17.97
C SER A 5 17.68 -12.57 -16.95
N ASN A 6 17.06 -11.48 -17.38
CA ASN A 6 16.22 -10.68 -16.50
C ASN A 6 14.95 -11.50 -16.19
N THR A 7 15.13 -12.59 -15.45
CA THR A 7 14.03 -13.18 -14.70
C THR A 7 13.78 -12.16 -13.60
N VAL A 8 12.74 -11.35 -13.78
CA VAL A 8 12.14 -10.60 -12.68
C VAL A 8 11.65 -11.64 -11.67
N SER A 9 12.57 -12.13 -10.84
CA SER A 9 12.25 -12.77 -9.58
C SER A 9 11.61 -11.67 -8.78
N VAL A 10 10.28 -11.63 -8.79
CA VAL A 10 9.50 -10.95 -7.76
C VAL A 10 9.86 -11.67 -6.47
N GLN A 11 10.97 -11.26 -5.85
CA GLN A 11 11.38 -11.71 -4.53
C GLN A 11 10.35 -11.10 -3.60
N PHE A 12 9.34 -11.90 -3.25
CA PHE A 12 8.38 -11.48 -2.26
C PHE A 12 9.15 -11.24 -0.96
N GLN A 13 9.23 -9.99 -0.52
CA GLN A 13 9.91 -9.65 0.73
C GLN A 13 9.00 -10.05 1.88
N GLN A 14 9.59 -10.68 2.90
CA GLN A 14 8.85 -11.10 4.08
C GLN A 14 8.53 -9.85 4.91
N ALA A 15 7.24 -9.56 5.08
CA ALA A 15 6.80 -8.34 5.74
C ALA A 15 6.99 -8.45 7.26
N ALA A 16 7.79 -7.55 7.84
CA ALA A 16 7.97 -7.46 9.28
C ALA A 16 6.94 -6.49 9.86
N LEU A 17 5.72 -6.98 10.07
CA LEU A 17 4.62 -6.15 10.54
C LEU A 17 4.92 -5.52 11.92
N PRO A 18 5.02 -4.18 12.01
CA PRO A 18 5.20 -3.51 13.30
C PRO A 18 3.95 -3.61 14.18
N ALA A 19 4.12 -3.47 15.49
CA ALA A 19 3.00 -3.48 16.42
C ALA A 19 2.08 -2.28 16.12
N PRO A 20 0.74 -2.46 16.11
CA PRO A 20 -0.21 -1.40 15.77
C PRO A 20 -0.08 -0.15 16.66
N GLU A 21 0.39 -0.32 17.89
CA GLU A 21 0.60 0.74 18.88
C GLU A 21 1.81 1.64 18.55
N THR A 22 2.70 1.16 17.69
CA THR A 22 3.95 1.84 17.30
C THR A 22 3.88 2.49 15.92
N VAL A 23 2.79 2.27 15.19
CA VAL A 23 2.58 2.80 13.83
C VAL A 23 1.75 4.07 13.89
N ASP A 24 2.27 5.15 13.31
CA ASP A 24 1.52 6.38 13.10
C ASP A 24 0.70 6.27 11.81
N ILE A 25 -0.51 5.73 11.92
CA ILE A 25 -1.37 5.48 10.74
C ILE A 25 -1.65 6.76 9.95
N GLN A 26 -1.74 7.92 10.60
CA GLN A 26 -1.96 9.19 9.90
C GLN A 26 -0.77 9.54 8.99
N ALA A 27 0.46 9.48 9.51
CA ALA A 27 1.66 9.74 8.71
C ALA A 27 1.80 8.75 7.54
N GLU A 28 1.51 7.46 7.79
CA GLU A 28 1.54 6.44 6.73
C GLU A 28 0.49 6.71 5.64
N ILE A 29 -0.75 7.05 6.02
CA ILE A 29 -1.80 7.38 5.05
C ILE A 29 -1.51 8.69 4.31
N GLU A 30 -0.95 9.71 4.95
CA GLU A 30 -0.54 10.95 4.28
C GLU A 30 0.55 10.67 3.23
N ALA A 31 1.52 9.81 3.54
CA ALA A 31 2.54 9.39 2.60
C ALA A 31 1.95 8.59 1.43
N LEU A 32 1.05 7.64 1.70
CA LEU A 32 0.31 6.90 0.67
C LEU A 32 -0.47 7.86 -0.24
N LYS A 33 -1.15 8.85 0.34
CA LYS A 33 -1.88 9.88 -0.41
C LYS A 33 -0.96 10.71 -1.29
N ALA A 34 0.23 11.08 -0.81
CA ALA A 34 1.21 11.81 -1.61
C ALA A 34 1.68 10.99 -2.82
N ILE A 35 1.96 9.70 -2.63
CA ILE A 35 2.35 8.79 -3.71
C ILE A 35 1.19 8.63 -4.71
N PHE A 36 -0.03 8.41 -4.22
CA PHE A 36 -1.23 8.30 -5.04
C PHE A 36 -1.53 9.57 -5.83
N ALA A 37 -1.33 10.75 -5.24
CA ALA A 37 -1.45 12.04 -5.92
C ALA A 37 -0.39 12.22 -7.02
N SER A 38 0.82 11.68 -6.82
CA SER A 38 1.89 11.73 -7.82
C SER A 38 1.55 10.97 -9.11
N LEU A 39 0.73 9.92 -9.00
CA LEU A 39 0.24 9.12 -10.14
C LEU A 39 -0.80 9.87 -11.00
N ASN A 40 -1.28 11.02 -10.52
CA ASN A 40 -2.21 11.93 -11.22
C ASN A 40 -3.43 11.22 -11.82
N ASN A 41 -3.92 10.17 -11.14
CA ASN A 41 -5.02 9.34 -11.61
C ASN A 41 -6.27 9.58 -10.75
N PRO A 42 -7.37 10.11 -11.30
CA PRO A 42 -8.53 10.51 -10.52
C PRO A 42 -9.20 9.36 -9.77
N THR A 43 -9.07 8.13 -10.27
CA THR A 43 -9.62 6.95 -9.58
C THR A 43 -8.79 6.56 -8.35
N ILE A 44 -7.48 6.77 -8.41
CA ILE A 44 -6.56 6.47 -7.30
C ILE A 44 -6.62 7.61 -6.28
N THR A 45 -6.71 8.87 -6.73
CA THR A 45 -6.88 10.04 -5.85
C THR A 45 -8.14 9.93 -4.99
N GLY A 46 -9.27 9.47 -5.54
CA GLY A 46 -10.48 9.25 -4.76
C GLY A 46 -10.30 8.24 -3.63
N ALA A 47 -9.65 7.09 -3.91
CA ALA A 47 -9.34 6.09 -2.88
C ALA A 47 -8.32 6.63 -1.85
N ALA A 48 -7.37 7.46 -2.28
CA ALA A 48 -6.39 8.12 -1.43
C ALA A 48 -7.05 9.09 -0.44
N GLU A 49 -8.02 9.88 -0.93
CA GLU A 49 -8.78 10.81 -0.10
C GLU A 49 -9.66 10.05 0.88
N GLU A 50 -10.33 8.98 0.46
CA GLU A 50 -11.16 8.16 1.34
C GLU A 50 -10.32 7.55 2.48
N LEU A 51 -9.14 7.01 2.17
CA LEU A 51 -8.16 6.56 3.16
C LEU A 51 -7.77 7.67 4.14
N ALA A 52 -7.43 8.85 3.63
CA ALA A 52 -7.03 9.99 4.45
C ALA A 52 -8.17 10.51 5.34
N GLN A 53 -9.40 10.50 4.82
CA GLN A 53 -10.58 10.85 5.61
C GLN A 53 -10.85 9.82 6.70
N GLU A 54 -10.70 8.53 6.40
CA GLU A 54 -10.83 7.46 7.38
C GLU A 54 -9.75 7.59 8.46
N ALA A 55 -8.50 7.89 8.07
CA ALA A 55 -7.36 8.08 9.00
C ALA A 55 -7.48 9.30 9.89
N ALA A 56 -8.14 10.35 9.39
CA ALA A 56 -8.42 11.55 10.16
C ALA A 56 -9.51 11.35 11.23
N LYS A 57 -10.24 10.23 11.21
CA LYS A 57 -11.22 9.93 12.26
C LYS A 57 -10.50 9.58 13.57
N PRO A 58 -11.12 9.91 14.72
CA PRO A 58 -10.57 9.54 16.03
C PRO A 58 -10.45 8.03 16.22
N GLU A 59 -11.29 7.25 15.54
CA GLU A 59 -11.23 5.79 15.53
C GLU A 59 -11.37 5.31 14.07
N PRO A 60 -10.24 5.17 13.35
CA PRO A 60 -10.27 4.77 11.95
C PRO A 60 -10.75 3.33 11.79
N ASP A 61 -11.68 3.10 10.87
CA ASP A 61 -12.17 1.76 10.59
C ASP A 61 -11.16 0.96 9.76
N LYS A 62 -10.61 -0.09 10.37
CA LYS A 62 -9.59 -0.96 9.75
C LYS A 62 -10.12 -1.67 8.51
N GLU A 63 -11.39 -2.04 8.50
CA GLU A 63 -11.97 -2.72 7.35
C GLU A 63 -12.07 -1.77 6.16
N ILE A 64 -12.58 -0.56 6.39
CA ILE A 64 -12.70 0.48 5.35
C ILE A 64 -11.32 0.88 4.83
N MET A 65 -10.35 1.10 5.72
CA MET A 65 -8.99 1.41 5.30
C MET A 65 -8.38 0.30 4.45
N ALA A 66 -8.54 -0.96 4.86
CA ALA A 66 -8.03 -2.07 4.08
C ALA A 66 -8.71 -2.16 2.72
N ASP A 67 -10.02 -1.93 2.63
CA ASP A 67 -10.77 -1.95 1.36
C ASP A 67 -10.38 -0.80 0.42
N ALA A 68 -10.25 0.42 0.96
CA ALA A 68 -9.81 1.58 0.20
C ALA A 68 -8.36 1.42 -0.31
N LEU A 69 -7.46 0.87 0.52
CA LEU A 69 -6.08 0.58 0.13
C LEU A 69 -6.01 -0.54 -0.91
N GLU A 70 -6.79 -1.62 -0.72
CA GLU A 70 -6.93 -2.69 -1.70
C GLU A 70 -7.40 -2.16 -3.06
N THR A 71 -8.40 -1.28 -3.04
CA THR A 71 -8.94 -0.62 -4.23
C THR A 71 -7.88 0.24 -4.89
N GLY A 72 -7.19 1.10 -4.14
CA GLY A 72 -6.08 1.92 -4.63
C GLY A 72 -5.00 1.06 -5.30
N LEU A 73 -4.48 0.06 -4.60
CA LEU A 73 -3.44 -0.85 -5.11
C LEU A 73 -3.88 -1.60 -6.37
N LYS A 74 -5.11 -2.12 -6.42
CA LYS A 74 -5.65 -2.77 -7.62
C LYS A 74 -5.74 -1.82 -8.82
N ARG A 75 -5.99 -0.53 -8.59
CA ARG A 75 -6.03 0.50 -9.64
C ARG A 75 -4.63 0.84 -10.12
N ILE A 76 -3.67 1.00 -9.20
CA ILE A 76 -2.27 1.29 -9.52
C ILE A 76 -1.65 0.11 -10.28
N LYS A 77 -2.02 -1.13 -9.95
CA LYS A 77 -1.59 -2.33 -10.70
C LYS A 77 -1.96 -2.31 -12.18
N LYS A 78 -2.94 -1.50 -12.58
CA LYS A 78 -3.32 -1.32 -14.00
C LYS A 78 -2.51 -0.22 -14.69
N LEU A 79 -1.71 0.54 -13.96
CA LEU A 79 -0.81 1.55 -14.52
C LEU A 79 0.50 0.90 -14.95
N ALA A 80 1.15 1.50 -15.96
CA ALA A 80 2.47 1.07 -16.41
C ALA A 80 3.55 1.32 -15.35
N ASP A 81 3.42 2.42 -14.60
CA ASP A 81 4.37 2.87 -13.57
C ASP A 81 4.16 2.19 -12.20
N PHE A 82 3.44 1.07 -12.17
CA PHE A 82 3.17 0.32 -10.94
C PHE A 82 4.44 -0.10 -10.20
N GLY A 83 5.50 -0.46 -10.93
CA GLY A 83 6.77 -0.90 -10.34
C GLY A 83 7.42 0.19 -9.48
N ASP A 84 7.57 1.40 -10.01
CA ASP A 84 8.14 2.52 -9.27
C ASP A 84 7.22 2.96 -8.13
N ALA A 85 5.90 2.99 -8.37
CA ALA A 85 4.92 3.32 -7.34
C ALA A 85 4.97 2.31 -6.18
N ILE A 86 5.06 1.01 -6.47
CA ILE A 86 5.01 -0.01 -5.42
C ILE A 86 6.25 -0.04 -4.55
N ASP A 87 7.43 0.30 -5.08
CA ASP A 87 8.64 0.43 -4.27
C ASP A 87 8.50 1.55 -3.24
N GLN A 88 7.81 2.65 -3.58
CA GLN A 88 7.51 3.72 -2.63
C GLN A 88 6.38 3.34 -1.66
N LEU A 89 5.37 2.61 -2.13
CA LEU A 89 4.22 2.20 -1.30
C LEU A 89 4.57 1.06 -0.34
N ARG A 90 5.52 0.19 -0.68
CA ARG A 90 5.86 -1.02 0.08
C ARG A 90 6.05 -0.77 1.58
N PRO A 91 6.92 0.15 2.03
CA PRO A 91 7.13 0.40 3.46
C PRO A 91 5.87 0.94 4.14
N HIS A 92 5.10 1.79 3.46
CA HIS A 92 3.88 2.38 4.01
C HIS A 92 2.73 1.36 4.11
N VAL A 93 2.59 0.51 3.10
CA VAL A 93 1.59 -0.57 3.09
C VAL A 93 1.96 -1.63 4.12
N GLU A 94 3.24 -1.92 4.34
CA GLU A 94 3.70 -2.82 5.40
C GLU A 94 3.36 -2.29 6.79
N ALA A 95 3.70 -1.03 7.07
CA ALA A 95 3.36 -0.37 8.33
C ALA A 95 1.83 -0.34 8.56
N THR A 96 1.10 0.08 7.52
CA THR A 96 -0.37 0.12 7.55
C THR A 96 -0.97 -1.28 7.72
N ALA A 97 -0.43 -2.30 7.04
CA ALA A 97 -0.89 -3.67 7.18
C ALA A 97 -0.63 -4.24 8.58
N GLY A 98 0.48 -3.85 9.22
CA GLY A 98 0.79 -4.22 10.60
C GLY A 98 -0.20 -3.58 11.58
N TRP A 99 -0.57 -2.33 11.32
CA TRP A 99 -1.59 -1.63 12.08
C TRP A 99 -3.00 -2.24 11.90
N LEU A 100 -3.34 -2.59 10.65
CA LEU A 100 -4.59 -3.23 10.26
C LEU A 100 -4.71 -4.68 10.77
N GLY A 101 -3.57 -5.33 11.06
CA GLY A 101 -3.50 -6.72 11.47
C GLY A 101 -4.08 -7.66 10.42
N GLN A 102 -5.06 -8.48 10.81
CA GLN A 102 -5.65 -9.49 9.93
C GLN A 102 -6.27 -8.91 8.64
N HIS A 103 -6.78 -7.67 8.68
CA HIS A 103 -7.31 -6.97 7.49
C HIS A 103 -6.20 -6.48 6.55
N GLY A 104 -4.99 -6.26 7.08
CA GLY A 104 -3.82 -5.85 6.32
C GLY A 104 -3.14 -6.99 5.57
N HIS A 105 -3.24 -8.23 6.08
CA HIS A 105 -2.60 -9.40 5.47
C HIS A 105 -3.02 -9.66 4.02
N LYS A 106 -4.28 -9.32 3.66
CA LYS A 106 -4.77 -9.43 2.27
C LYS A 106 -4.13 -8.40 1.32
N LEU A 107 -3.49 -7.35 1.86
CA LEU A 107 -2.88 -6.24 1.11
C LEU A 107 -1.42 -6.53 0.76
N LEU A 108 -0.72 -7.28 1.60
CA LEU A 108 0.67 -7.71 1.38
C LEU A 108 0.91 -8.32 -0.02
N PRO A 109 0.13 -9.33 -0.49
CA PRO A 109 0.35 -9.89 -1.81
C PRO A 109 0.06 -8.91 -2.96
N LEU A 110 -0.70 -7.83 -2.73
CA LEU A 110 -0.93 -6.79 -3.74
C LEU A 110 0.33 -5.94 -3.97
N VAL A 111 1.17 -5.78 -2.94
CA VAL A 111 2.46 -5.07 -3.02
C VAL A 111 3.67 -5.98 -3.23
N GLY A 112 3.42 -7.28 -3.46
CA GLY A 112 4.49 -8.26 -3.60
C GLY A 112 5.19 -8.58 -2.28
N LEU A 113 4.49 -8.41 -1.15
CA LEU A 113 4.92 -8.86 0.17
C LEU A 113 4.22 -10.17 0.53
N VAL A 114 4.87 -10.98 1.36
CA VAL A 114 4.31 -12.21 1.95
C VAL A 114 4.60 -12.23 3.44
N LEU A 115 3.71 -12.87 4.22
CA LEU A 115 3.90 -13.07 5.66
C LEU A 115 4.65 -14.37 5.93
#